data_AF-A0A365KXA1-F1
#
_entry.id   AF-A0A365KXA1-F1
#
_cell.length_a   1.000
_cell.length_b   1.000
_cell.length_c   1.000
_cell.angle_alpha   90.00
_cell.angle_beta   90.00
_cell.angle_gamma   90.00
#
_symmetry.space_group_name_H-M   'P 1'
#
loop_
_entity.id
_entity.type
_entity.pdbx_description
1 polymer ?
#
loop_
_entity_poly.entity_id
_entity_poly.type
_entity_poly.pdbx_seq_one_letter_code
_entity_poly.pdbx_strand_id
1 'polypeptide(L)'
;MRSTAVALSEVVDFADESKRKGLEGTVYLQQKETAQGGTSFGDEDASGGKAVEKIRLLLETTDNSMYYEDEFEDMDFYKDALVQLERLETYFPIERLSEEEIKNKLEEEEK
;
A
#
# COMPACT_ATOMS: atom_id res chain seq x y z
N MET A 1 -16.73 -9.48 1.11
CA MET A 1 -15.81 -10.49 1.69
C MET A 1 -14.40 -10.04 1.38
N ARG A 2 -13.52 -9.88 2.37
CA ARG A 2 -12.18 -9.33 2.15
C ARG A 2 -11.21 -10.39 1.64
N SER A 3 -10.53 -10.11 0.53
CA SER A 3 -9.44 -10.95 0.01
C SER A 3 -8.09 -10.29 0.25
N THR A 4 -7.04 -11.09 0.43
CA THR A 4 -5.67 -10.59 0.56
C THR A 4 -4.88 -10.92 -0.71
N ALA A 5 -4.34 -9.89 -1.36
CA ALA A 5 -3.44 -10.00 -2.50
C ALA A 5 -2.04 -10.36 -2.03
N VAL A 6 -1.33 -11.20 -2.79
CA VAL A 6 0.09 -11.48 -2.58
C VAL A 6 0.98 -10.58 -3.43
N ALA A 7 0.41 -9.88 -4.42
CA ALA A 7 1.12 -8.91 -5.25
C ALA A 7 0.24 -7.69 -5.53
N LEU A 8 0.87 -6.52 -5.64
CA LEU A 8 0.17 -5.28 -5.99
C LEU A 8 -0.55 -5.37 -7.34
N SER A 9 -0.03 -6.17 -8.27
CA SER A 9 -0.64 -6.41 -9.58
C SER A 9 -2.01 -7.04 -9.47
N GLU A 10 -2.26 -7.89 -8.47
CA GLU A 10 -3.59 -8.47 -8.24
C GLU A 10 -4.60 -7.40 -7.80
N VAL A 11 -4.17 -6.43 -7.01
CA VAL A 11 -5.01 -5.28 -6.64
C VAL A 11 -5.35 -4.45 -7.88
N VAL A 12 -4.39 -4.25 -8.78
CA VAL A 12 -4.62 -3.52 -10.04
C VAL A 12 -5.62 -4.27 -10.93
N ASP A 13 -5.47 -5.59 -11.07
CA ASP A 13 -6.40 -6.43 -11.84
C ASP A 13 -7.81 -6.40 -11.22
N PHE A 14 -7.90 -6.51 -9.90
CA PHE A 14 -9.16 -6.38 -9.16
C PHE A 14 -9.81 -5.00 -9.36
N ALA A 15 -9.01 -3.94 -9.39
CA ALA A 15 -9.49 -2.58 -9.63
C ALA A 15 -10.06 -2.41 -11.06
N ASP A 16 -9.33 -2.88 -12.08
CA ASP A 16 -9.77 -2.86 -13.48
C ASP A 16 -11.06 -3.67 -13.65
N GLU A 17 -11.13 -4.89 -13.10
CA GLU A 17 -12.33 -5.72 -13.19
C GLU A 17 -13.53 -5.05 -12.51
N SER A 18 -13.33 -4.49 -11.31
CA SER A 18 -14.38 -3.79 -10.57
C SER A 18 -14.88 -2.57 -11.33
N LYS A 19 -13.98 -1.80 -11.94
CA LYS A 19 -14.33 -0.64 -12.76
C LYS A 19 -15.11 -1.05 -14.01
N ARG A 20 -14.74 -2.15 -14.67
CA ARG A 20 -15.47 -2.71 -15.82
C ARG A 20 -16.86 -3.21 -15.46
N LYS A 21 -17.03 -3.72 -14.23
CA LYS A 21 -18.33 -4.09 -13.65
C LYS A 21 -19.17 -2.86 -13.26
N GLY A 22 -18.62 -1.65 -13.36
CA GLY A 22 -19.29 -0.40 -13.00
C GLY A 22 -19.41 -0.19 -11.48
N LEU A 23 -18.57 -0.87 -10.70
CA LEU A 23 -18.52 -0.69 -9.25
C LEU A 23 -17.85 0.63 -8.90
N GLU A 24 -18.32 1.23 -7.81
CA GLU A 24 -17.66 2.35 -7.16
C GLU A 24 -16.74 1.81 -6.06
N GLY A 25 -15.68 2.55 -5.78
CA GLY A 25 -14.69 2.14 -4.80
C GLY A 25 -13.67 3.22 -4.50
N THR A 26 -12.91 2.99 -3.43
CA THR A 26 -11.86 3.87 -2.94
C THR A 26 -10.66 3.00 -2.57
N VAL A 27 -9.47 3.47 -2.96
CA VAL A 27 -8.21 2.85 -2.57
C VAL A 27 -7.65 3.61 -1.38
N TYR A 28 -7.48 2.94 -0.25
CA TYR A 28 -6.83 3.48 0.93
C TYR A 28 -5.37 3.06 0.93
N LEU A 29 -4.47 4.04 0.89
CA LEU A 29 -3.04 3.83 0.78
C LEU A 29 -2.33 4.34 2.04
N GLN A 30 -1.54 3.48 2.66
CA GLN A 30 -0.63 3.87 3.74
C GLN A 30 0.79 3.53 3.32
N GLN A 31 1.64 4.55 3.26
CA GLN A 31 3.07 4.42 2.97
C GLN A 31 3.87 4.79 4.21
N LYS A 32 4.88 3.99 4.54
CA LYS A 32 5.81 4.27 5.64
C LYS A 32 7.23 4.12 5.15
N GLU A 33 7.93 5.25 5.09
CA GLU A 33 9.37 5.25 4.94
C GLU A 33 10.00 5.02 6.31
N THR A 34 10.71 3.89 6.44
CA THR A 34 11.49 3.61 7.64
C THR A 34 12.96 3.83 7.30
N ALA A 35 13.42 5.07 7.43
CA ALA A 35 14.83 5.38 7.47
C ALA A 35 15.41 4.83 8.79
N GLN A 36 15.87 3.58 8.80
CA GLN A 36 16.73 3.08 9.87
C GLN A 36 18.12 3.72 9.72
N GLY A 37 18.25 4.97 10.17
CA GLY A 37 19.53 5.67 10.23
C GLY A 37 19.38 7.16 9.96
N GLY A 38 19.26 7.97 11.02
CA GLY A 38 19.18 9.40 10.80
C GLY A 38 19.20 10.31 12.03
N THR A 39 19.88 9.97 13.14
CA THR A 39 20.66 10.97 13.90
C THR A 39 21.72 10.30 14.78
N SER A 40 22.89 10.01 14.21
CA SER A 40 24.14 10.01 14.98
C SER A 40 24.99 11.15 14.47
N PHE A 41 24.87 12.32 15.10
CA PHE A 41 25.92 13.32 15.12
C PHE A 41 26.97 12.81 16.12
N GLY A 42 27.93 12.02 15.64
CA GLY A 42 28.99 11.51 16.48
C GLY A 42 29.79 10.46 15.74
N ASP A 43 31.07 10.74 15.57
CA ASP A 43 32.19 9.88 15.17
C ASP A 43 31.94 8.36 15.10
N GLU A 44 32.54 7.78 14.07
CA GLU A 44 32.89 6.36 13.95
C GLU A 44 31.72 5.37 13.69
N ASP A 45 31.81 4.70 12.54
CA ASP A 45 31.17 3.40 12.25
C ASP A 45 29.64 3.38 12.06
N ALA A 46 29.11 4.14 11.09
CA ALA A 46 27.73 3.93 10.62
C ALA A 46 27.68 2.78 9.59
N SER A 47 27.66 1.56 10.08
CA SER A 47 27.38 0.35 9.30
C SER A 47 25.97 0.39 8.68
N GLY A 48 25.89 0.75 7.39
CA GLY A 48 24.93 0.28 6.37
C GLY A 48 23.48 -0.06 6.75
N GLY A 49 22.70 0.89 7.26
CA GLY A 49 21.24 0.71 7.38
C GLY A 49 20.57 0.78 6.01
N LYS A 50 19.87 -0.29 5.59
CA LYS A 50 19.00 -0.26 4.41
C LYS A 50 17.71 0.51 4.75
N ALA A 51 17.33 1.48 3.93
CA ALA A 51 15.99 2.06 4.00
C ALA A 51 14.98 0.98 3.63
N VAL A 52 13.91 0.85 4.43
CA VAL A 52 12.81 -0.08 4.16
C VAL A 52 11.54 0.73 3.95
N GLU A 53 10.95 0.60 2.77
CA GLU A 53 9.69 1.23 2.39
C GLU A 53 8.56 0.22 2.61
N LYS A 54 7.53 0.58 3.37
CA LYS A 54 6.36 -0.28 3.56
C LYS A 54 5.14 0.33 2.87
N ILE A 55 4.45 -0.48 2.06
CA ILE A 55 3.16 -0.12 1.46
C ILE A 55 2.08 -1.02 2.03
N ARG A 56 1.00 -0.41 2.49
CA ARG A 56 -0.27 -1.08 2.76
C ARG A 56 -1.35 -0.45 1.91
N LEU A 57 -2.19 -1.29 1.33
CA LEU A 57 -3.26 -0.85 0.46
C LEU A 57 -4.53 -1.64 0.76
N LEU A 58 -5.64 -0.94 0.89
CA LEU A 58 -6.97 -1.51 0.99
C LEU A 58 -7.84 -0.91 -0.11
N LEU A 59 -8.23 -1.70 -1.09
CA LEU A 59 -9.22 -1.31 -2.09
C LEU A 59 -10.59 -1.79 -1.62
N GLU A 60 -11.45 -0.85 -1.26
CA GLU A 60 -12.86 -1.13 -0.95
C GLU A 60 -13.73 -0.78 -2.15
N THR A 61 -14.55 -1.73 -2.60
CA THR A 61 -15.59 -1.50 -3.60
C THR A 61 -16.96 -1.72 -2.97
N THR A 62 -18.03 -1.33 -3.66
CA THR A 62 -19.41 -1.55 -3.19
C THR A 62 -19.78 -3.02 -2.98
N ASP A 63 -19.02 -3.97 -3.52
CA ASP A 63 -19.31 -5.41 -3.47
C ASP A 63 -18.27 -6.20 -2.65
N ASN A 64 -16.98 -5.89 -2.82
CA ASN A 64 -15.89 -6.60 -2.17
C ASN A 64 -14.70 -5.69 -1.86
N SER A 65 -13.82 -6.15 -0.99
CA SER A 65 -12.59 -5.45 -0.61
C SER A 65 -11.35 -6.33 -0.82
N MET A 66 -10.23 -5.71 -1.15
CA MET A 66 -8.94 -6.37 -1.35
C MET A 66 -7.84 -5.64 -0.60
N TYR A 67 -7.07 -6.38 0.21
CA TYR A 67 -5.96 -5.87 1.00
C TYR A 67 -4.62 -6.35 0.45
N TYR A 68 -3.60 -5.49 0.46
CA TYR A 68 -2.22 -5.80 0.11
C TYR A 68 -1.26 -5.15 1.12
N GLU A 69 -0.22 -5.86 1.50
CA GLU A 69 0.88 -5.35 2.33
C GLU A 69 2.20 -5.92 1.84
N ASP A 70 3.20 -5.05 1.72
CA ASP A 70 4.55 -5.45 1.34
C ASP A 70 5.61 -4.49 1.90
N GLU A 71 6.81 -5.02 2.07
CA GLU A 71 7.98 -4.33 2.64
C GLU A 71 9.12 -4.42 1.63
N PHE A 72 9.44 -3.28 1.04
CA PHE A 72 10.43 -3.15 -0.01
C PHE A 72 11.78 -2.77 0.59
N GLU A 73 12.72 -3.72 0.58
CA GLU A 73 14.13 -3.46 0.87
C GLU A 73 14.92 -3.01 -0.37
N ASP A 74 14.37 -3.26 -1.56
CA ASP A 74 14.98 -2.92 -2.84
C ASP A 74 14.21 -1.76 -3.49
N MET A 75 14.94 -0.69 -3.80
CA MET A 75 14.36 0.53 -4.37
C MET A 75 13.84 0.33 -5.79
N ASP A 76 14.33 -0.65 -6.55
CA ASP A 76 13.79 -0.94 -7.88
C ASP A 76 12.43 -1.62 -7.80
N PHE A 77 12.23 -2.55 -6.85
CA PHE A 77 10.90 -3.12 -6.58
C PHE A 77 9.93 -2.08 -6.04
N TYR A 78 10.38 -1.18 -5.16
CA TYR A 78 9.54 -0.09 -4.68
C TYR A 78 9.08 0.84 -5.81
N LYS A 79 9.98 1.22 -6.73
CA LYS A 79 9.62 2.04 -7.89
C LYS A 79 8.60 1.37 -8.78
N ASP A 80 8.72 0.05 -9.01
CA ASP A 80 7.71 -0.68 -9.77
C ASP A 80 6.35 -0.65 -9.07
N ALA A 81 6.33 -0.81 -7.75
CA ALA A 81 5.12 -0.68 -6.95
C ALA A 81 4.50 0.73 -7.08
N LEU A 82 5.30 1.80 -7.07
CA LEU A 82 4.81 3.17 -7.29
C LEU A 82 4.13 3.33 -8.65
N VAL A 83 4.70 2.77 -9.73
CA VAL A 83 4.09 2.82 -11.07
C VAL A 83 2.74 2.10 -11.08
N GLN A 84 2.60 1.01 -10.34
CA GLN A 84 1.33 0.30 -10.20
C GLN A 84 0.31 1.10 -9.36
N LEU A 85 0.75 1.82 -8.32
CA LEU A 85 -0.11 2.73 -7.56
C LEU A 85 -0.63 3.88 -8.43
N GLU A 86 0.22 4.49 -9.26
CA GLU A 86 -0.21 5.53 -10.21
C GLU A 86 -1.28 5.00 -11.18
N ARG A 87 -1.19 3.73 -11.59
CA ARG A 87 -2.24 3.08 -12.39
C ARG A 87 -3.52 2.92 -11.60
N LEU A 88 -3.45 2.57 -10.31
CA LEU A 88 -4.62 2.43 -9.45
C LEU A 88 -5.43 3.74 -9.35
N GLU A 89 -4.75 4.90 -9.29
CA GLU A 89 -5.39 6.23 -9.30
C GLU A 89 -6.27 6.48 -10.53
N THR A 90 -6.02 5.79 -11.64
CA THR A 90 -6.83 5.93 -12.85
C THR A 90 -8.17 5.18 -12.78
N TYR A 91 -8.27 4.15 -11.93
CA TYR A 91 -9.49 3.36 -11.75
C TYR A 91 -10.36 3.92 -10.61
N PHE A 92 -9.74 4.17 -9.46
CA PHE A 92 -10.40 4.62 -8.24
C PHE A 92 -9.59 5.73 -7.57
N PRO A 93 -10.25 6.66 -6.86
CA PRO A 93 -9.56 7.66 -6.06
C PRO A 93 -8.70 6.98 -4.98
N ILE A 94 -7.46 7.45 -4.83
CA ILE A 94 -6.59 7.05 -3.72
C ILE A 94 -6.74 8.05 -2.56
N GLU A 95 -7.10 7.54 -1.40
CA GLU A 95 -7.08 8.25 -0.13
C GLU A 95 -5.88 7.79 0.70
N ARG A 96 -5.03 8.74 1.08
CA ARG A 96 -3.83 8.44 1.88
C ARG A 96 -4.18 8.45 3.35
N LEU A 97 -3.95 7.32 4.00
CA LEU A 97 -4.26 7.09 5.41
C LEU A 97 -2.98 6.95 6.25
N SER A 98 -3.09 7.32 7.51
CA SER A 98 -2.08 7.01 8.54
C SER A 98 -2.12 5.51 8.90
N GLU A 99 -1.08 5.04 9.59
CA GLU A 99 -1.00 3.66 10.07
C GLU A 99 -2.18 3.26 10.96
N GLU A 100 -2.65 4.17 11.81
CA GLU A 100 -3.79 3.95 12.70
C GLU A 100 -5.11 3.91 11.92
N GLU A 101 -5.28 4.80 10.94
CA GLU A 101 -6.51 4.90 10.13
C GLU A 101 -6.72 3.64 9.27
N ILE A 102 -5.67 3.14 8.62
CA ILE A 102 -5.80 1.92 7.82
C ILE A 102 -6.04 0.68 8.70
N LYS A 103 -5.50 0.63 9.92
CA LYS A 103 -5.79 -0.45 10.88
C LYS A 103 -7.24 -0.40 11.33
N ASN A 104 -7.76 0.78 11.70
CA ASN A 104 -9.16 0.94 12.05
C ASN A 104 -10.07 0.44 10.92
N LYS A 105 -9.80 0.83 9.68
CA LYS A 105 -10.51 0.33 8.49
C LYS A 105 -10.49 -1.20 8.38
N LEU A 106 -9.35 -1.82 8.63
CA LEU A 106 -9.21 -3.28 8.60
C LEU A 106 -10.00 -3.97 9.73
N GLU A 107 -10.12 -3.33 10.89
CA GLU A 107 -10.85 -3.86 12.06
C GLU A 107 -12.37 -3.63 11.95
N GLU A 108 -12.82 -2.57 11.30
CA GLU A 108 -14.25 -2.25 11.13
C GLU A 108 -14.98 -3.24 10.22
N GLU A 109 -14.32 -3.80 9.20
CA GLU A 109 -14.92 -4.81 8.32
C GLU A 109 -15.04 -6.21 8.97
N GLU A 110 -14.44 -6.45 10.13
CA GLU A 110 -14.50 -7.74 10.84
C GLU A 110 -15.64 -7.81 11.88
N LYS A 111 -16.47 -6.78 12.00
CA LYS A 111 -17.64 -6.71 12.92
C LYS A 111 -18.97 -6.87 12.21
#